data_AF-H0R2C8-F1
#
_entry.id   AF-H0R2C8-F1
#
_cell.length_a   1.000
_cell.length_b   1.000
_cell.length_c   1.000
_cell.angle_alpha   90.00
_cell.angle_beta   90.00
_cell.angle_gamma   90.00
#
_symmetry.space_group_name_H-M   'P 1'
#
loop_
_entity.id
_entity.type
_entity.pdbx_description
1 polymer ?
#
loop_
_entity_poly.entity_id
_entity_poly.type
_entity_poly.pdbx_seq_one_letter_code
_entity_poly.pdbx_strand_id
1 'polypeptide(L)'
;MRGAEDAAGVPHGTARHHFNNQNGLVAAMVEHLLAIDTPAEGESVQQQVDRWLGTEADFTRARYELMVAAFHDSVLADKLTQSRDRLLSVLVHRGHDPSAAHHMGVALDGLVLDALLRRSLDADSGSLQARFVDPVTPC
;
A
#
# COMPACT_ATOMS: atom_id res chain seq x y z
N MET A 1 -8.83 13.35 -14.92
CA MET A 1 -10.25 13.45 -14.50
C MET A 1 -11.16 12.55 -15.31
N ARG A 2 -11.27 12.73 -16.65
CA ARG A 2 -12.17 11.92 -17.49
C ARG A 2 -12.00 10.40 -17.31
N GLY A 3 -10.77 9.88 -17.38
CA GLY A 3 -10.54 8.44 -17.19
C GLY A 3 -11.01 7.89 -15.83
N ALA A 4 -11.01 8.70 -14.76
CA ALA A 4 -11.56 8.30 -13.47
C ALA A 4 -13.10 8.28 -13.48
N GLU A 5 -13.73 9.23 -14.18
CA GLU A 5 -15.18 9.28 -14.37
C GLU A 5 -15.66 8.10 -15.23
N ASP A 6 -14.91 7.79 -16.30
CA ASP A 6 -15.17 6.65 -17.19
C ASP A 6 -15.07 5.33 -16.41
N ALA A 7 -13.99 5.14 -15.64
CA ALA A 7 -13.80 3.94 -14.83
C ALA A 7 -14.87 3.78 -13.74
N ALA A 8 -15.36 4.89 -13.18
CA ALA A 8 -16.41 4.88 -12.17
C ALA A 8 -17.83 4.81 -12.75
N GLY A 9 -17.99 4.89 -14.08
CA GLY A 9 -19.30 4.90 -14.74
C GLY A 9 -20.17 6.11 -14.37
N VAL A 10 -19.56 7.24 -14.01
CA VAL A 10 -20.27 8.45 -13.58
C VAL A 10 -20.28 9.52 -14.68
N PRO A 11 -21.26 10.44 -14.68
CA PRO A 11 -21.30 11.53 -15.65
C PRO A 11 -20.03 12.39 -15.64
N HIS A 12 -19.65 12.90 -16.81
CA HIS A 12 -18.56 13.86 -16.92
C HIS A 12 -18.85 15.12 -16.10
N GLY A 13 -17.84 15.58 -15.35
CA GLY A 13 -17.97 16.73 -14.46
C GLY A 13 -18.31 16.36 -13.02
N THR A 14 -18.76 15.13 -12.74
CA THR A 14 -18.99 14.64 -11.38
C THR A 14 -17.72 14.71 -10.53
N ALA A 15 -16.57 14.28 -11.06
CA ALA A 15 -15.33 14.32 -10.29
C ALA A 15 -14.88 15.77 -10.04
N ARG A 16 -15.15 16.69 -10.98
CA ARG A 16 -14.88 18.11 -10.77
C ARG A 16 -15.79 18.72 -9.70
N HIS A 17 -17.05 18.30 -9.65
CA HIS A 17 -18.00 18.76 -8.63
C HIS A 17 -17.58 18.34 -7.21
N HIS A 18 -17.12 17.10 -7.03
CA HIS A 18 -16.73 16.58 -5.71
C HIS A 18 -15.32 16.96 -5.28
N PHE A 19 -14.37 17.03 -6.22
CA PHE A 19 -12.95 17.15 -5.90
C PHE A 19 -12.31 18.46 -6.39
N ASN A 20 -13.09 19.35 -7.01
CA ASN A 20 -12.69 20.62 -7.64
C ASN A 20 -11.74 20.48 -8.85
N ASN A 21 -10.67 19.70 -8.72
CA ASN A 21 -9.65 19.47 -9.75
C ASN A 21 -8.95 18.10 -9.56
N GLN A 22 -8.00 17.79 -10.44
CA GLN A 22 -7.25 16.52 -10.38
C GLN A 22 -6.42 16.37 -9.11
N ASN A 23 -5.79 17.44 -8.64
CA ASN A 23 -5.01 17.39 -7.41
C ASN A 23 -5.89 17.12 -6.19
N GLY A 24 -7.11 17.69 -6.16
CA GLY A 24 -8.09 17.40 -5.11
C GLY A 24 -8.57 15.95 -5.13
N LEU A 25 -8.75 15.36 -6.33
CA LEU A 25 -9.09 13.94 -6.45
C LEU A 25 -7.94 13.05 -5.94
N VAL A 26 -6.71 13.30 -6.38
CA VAL A 26 -5.53 12.55 -5.93
C VAL A 26 -5.34 12.69 -4.42
N ALA A 27 -5.48 13.89 -3.87
CA ALA A 27 -5.38 14.12 -2.43
C ALA A 27 -6.42 13.33 -1.63
N ALA A 28 -7.67 13.29 -2.10
CA ALA A 28 -8.74 12.52 -1.47
C ALA A 28 -8.51 11.00 -1.58
N MET A 29 -7.99 10.53 -2.72
CA MET A 29 -7.62 9.12 -2.91
C MET A 29 -6.49 8.71 -1.96
N VAL A 30 -5.44 9.54 -1.84
CA VAL A 30 -4.33 9.30 -0.91
C VAL A 30 -4.84 9.26 0.53
N GLU A 31 -5.70 10.21 0.92
CA GLU A 31 -6.28 10.22 2.26
C GLU A 31 -7.13 8.97 2.54
N HIS A 32 -7.96 8.56 1.58
CA HIS A 32 -8.76 7.34 1.70
C HIS A 32 -7.88 6.09 1.85
N LEU A 33 -6.86 5.98 1.00
CA LEU A 33 -5.93 4.85 1.03
C LEU A 33 -5.17 4.78 2.37
N LEU A 34 -4.71 5.92 2.89
CA LEU A 34 -4.01 5.96 4.17
C LEU A 34 -4.93 5.71 5.37
N ALA A 35 -6.23 5.99 5.26
CA ALA A 35 -7.19 5.65 6.30
C ALA A 35 -7.36 4.13 6.46
N ILE A 36 -7.27 3.36 5.36
CA ILE A 36 -7.38 1.89 5.36
C ILE A 36 -6.27 1.23 6.18
N ASP A 37 -5.08 1.84 6.26
CA ASP A 37 -3.96 1.34 7.06
C ASP A 37 -4.17 1.47 8.58
N THR A 38 -5.17 2.23 9.02
CA THR A 38 -5.44 2.40 10.44
C THR A 38 -5.95 1.08 11.03
N PRO A 39 -5.35 0.56 12.10
CA PRO A 39 -5.83 -0.68 12.73
C PRO A 39 -7.25 -0.50 13.25
N ALA A 40 -8.12 -1.49 13.02
CA ALA A 40 -9.43 -1.50 13.65
C ALA A 40 -9.32 -1.70 15.17
N GLU A 41 -10.37 -1.32 15.91
CA GLU A 41 -10.40 -1.53 17.36
C GLU A 41 -10.30 -3.03 17.68
N GLY A 42 -9.35 -3.38 18.55
CA GLY A 42 -9.07 -4.78 18.91
C GLY A 42 -8.35 -5.61 17.82
N GLU A 43 -8.06 -5.05 16.65
CA GLU A 43 -7.31 -5.75 15.59
C GLU A 43 -5.87 -6.03 16.05
N SER A 44 -5.50 -7.32 16.07
CA SER A 44 -4.13 -7.74 16.34
C SER A 44 -3.21 -7.43 15.16
N VAL A 45 -1.90 -7.32 15.43
CA VAL A 45 -0.90 -7.07 14.38
C VAL A 45 -0.94 -8.13 13.29
N GLN A 46 -1.14 -9.40 13.65
CA GLN A 46 -1.24 -10.49 12.68
C GLN A 46 -2.45 -10.33 11.76
N GLN A 47 -3.63 -10.02 12.31
CA GLN A 47 -4.84 -9.81 11.51
C GLN A 47 -4.69 -8.65 10.53
N GLN A 48 -4.02 -7.57 10.96
CA GLN A 48 -3.74 -6.42 10.10
C GLN A 48 -2.80 -6.80 8.94
N VAL A 49 -1.73 -7.55 9.22
CA VAL A 49 -0.81 -8.03 8.18
C VAL A 49 -1.50 -8.99 7.21
N ASP A 50 -2.30 -9.92 7.72
CA ASP A 50 -3.06 -10.87 6.90
C ASP A 50 -4.05 -10.14 5.97
N ARG A 51 -4.69 -9.07 6.45
CA ARG A 51 -5.58 -8.21 5.67
C ARG A 51 -4.83 -7.48 4.55
N TRP A 52 -3.71 -6.85 4.86
CA TRP A 52 -2.86 -6.15 3.87
C TRP A 52 -2.30 -7.09 2.79
N LEU A 53 -1.95 -8.32 3.16
CA LEU A 53 -1.44 -9.32 2.21
C LEU A 53 -2.55 -10.09 1.49
N GLY A 54 -3.78 -10.01 1.98
CA GLY A 54 -4.94 -10.73 1.49
C GLY A 54 -5.91 -9.82 0.75
N THR A 55 -7.05 -9.54 1.39
CA THR A 55 -8.18 -8.82 0.79
C THR A 55 -7.85 -7.38 0.39
N GLU A 56 -6.80 -6.79 0.97
CA GLU A 56 -6.38 -5.41 0.69
C GLU A 56 -5.00 -5.32 0.00
N ALA A 57 -4.58 -6.40 -0.65
CA ALA A 57 -3.30 -6.44 -1.37
C ALA A 57 -3.16 -5.32 -2.40
N ASP A 58 -4.24 -4.97 -3.11
CA ASP A 58 -4.20 -3.89 -4.11
C ASP A 58 -4.07 -2.50 -3.49
N PHE A 59 -4.70 -2.25 -2.33
CA PHE A 59 -4.48 -1.00 -1.59
C PHE A 59 -3.05 -0.91 -1.07
N THR A 60 -2.52 -2.03 -0.59
CA THR A 60 -1.14 -2.10 -0.09
C THR A 60 -0.13 -1.89 -1.23
N ARG A 61 -0.38 -2.43 -2.43
CA ARG A 61 0.42 -2.15 -3.64
C ARG A 61 0.37 -0.67 -4.02
N ALA A 62 -0.83 -0.10 -4.07
CA ALA A 62 -1.00 1.33 -4.37
C ALA A 62 -0.28 2.22 -3.34
N ARG A 63 -0.23 1.83 -2.06
CA ARG A 63 0.59 2.52 -1.05
C ARG A 63 2.07 2.55 -1.42
N TYR A 64 2.63 1.43 -1.86
CA TYR A 64 4.04 1.37 -2.26
C TYR A 64 4.33 2.21 -3.50
N GLU A 65 3.41 2.25 -4.47
CA GLU A 65 3.53 3.17 -5.62
C GLU A 65 3.55 4.63 -5.17
N LEU A 66 2.70 5.01 -4.21
CA LEU A 66 2.70 6.36 -3.63
C LEU A 66 4.00 6.66 -2.87
N MET A 67 4.57 5.70 -2.15
CA MET A 67 5.87 5.87 -1.49
C MET A 67 6.98 6.16 -2.51
N VAL A 68 6.97 5.49 -3.67
CA VAL A 68 7.92 5.78 -4.76
C VAL A 68 7.65 7.16 -5.37
N ALA A 69 6.39 7.54 -5.59
CA ALA A 69 6.04 8.85 -6.11
C ALA A 69 6.45 10.00 -5.17
N ALA A 70 6.39 9.77 -3.85
CA ALA A 70 6.70 10.75 -2.82
C ALA A 70 8.17 11.23 -2.84
N PHE A 71 9.10 10.48 -3.43
CA PHE A 71 10.47 10.94 -3.64
C PHE A 71 10.54 12.21 -4.51
N HIS A 72 9.48 12.51 -5.26
CA HIS A 72 9.39 13.67 -6.15
C HIS A 72 8.27 14.65 -5.74
N ASP A 73 7.57 14.39 -4.63
CA ASP A 73 6.46 15.20 -4.14
C ASP A 73 6.50 15.30 -2.61
N SER A 74 6.96 16.44 -2.09
CA SER A 74 7.10 16.67 -0.65
C SER A 74 5.76 16.71 0.08
N VAL A 75 4.68 17.16 -0.57
CA VAL A 75 3.35 17.20 0.05
C VAL A 75 2.82 15.78 0.24
N LEU A 76 3.08 14.90 -0.74
CA LEU A 76 2.78 13.48 -0.62
C LEU A 76 3.64 12.81 0.45
N ALA A 77 4.94 13.12 0.50
CA ALA A 77 5.85 12.62 1.53
C ALA A 77 5.38 12.97 2.95
N ASP A 78 4.94 14.22 3.16
CA ASP A 78 4.41 14.67 4.45
C ASP A 78 3.15 13.89 4.84
N LYS A 79 2.22 13.67 3.90
CA LYS A 79 1.00 12.89 4.14
C LYS A 79 1.30 11.44 4.51
N LEU A 80 2.22 10.79 3.80
CA LEU A 80 2.64 9.41 4.10
C LEU A 80 3.30 9.30 5.48
N THR A 81 4.17 10.26 5.81
CA THR A 81 4.85 10.31 7.12
C THR A 81 3.85 10.51 8.26
N GLN A 82 2.89 11.43 8.10
CA GLN A 82 1.84 11.64 9.09
C GLN A 82 0.95 10.40 9.29
N SER A 83 0.64 9.66 8.22
CA SER A 83 -0.10 8.40 8.34
C SER A 83 0.71 7.36 9.13
N ARG A 84 2.01 7.23 8.83
CA ARG A 84 2.92 6.37 9.59
C ARG A 84 2.93 6.74 11.07
N ASP A 85 3.03 8.03 11.40
CA ASP A 85 3.03 8.49 12.79
C ASP A 85 1.74 8.11 13.52
N ARG A 86 0.58 8.17 12.85
CA ARG A 86 -0.69 7.70 13.41
C ARG A 86 -0.67 6.21 13.69
N LEU A 87 -0.20 5.39 12.75
CA LEU A 87 -0.05 3.95 12.97
C LEU A 87 0.86 3.64 14.16
N LEU A 88 2.02 4.30 14.23
CA LEU A 88 2.96 4.14 15.34
C LEU A 88 2.35 4.58 16.68
N SER A 89 1.56 5.65 16.69
CA SER A 89 0.88 6.14 17.89
C SER A 89 -0.10 5.10 18.46
N VAL A 90 -0.71 4.28 17.61
CA VAL A 90 -1.59 3.17 18.03
C VAL A 90 -0.77 2.08 18.72
N LEU A 91 0.41 1.74 18.20
CA LEU A 91 1.30 0.77 18.84
C LEU A 91 1.79 1.26 20.21
N VAL A 92 2.16 2.53 20.31
CA VAL A 92 2.56 3.14 21.59
C VAL A 92 1.41 3.14 22.59
N HIS A 93 0.19 3.49 22.17
CA HIS A 93 -1.00 3.41 23.03
C HIS A 93 -1.31 1.99 23.51
N ARG A 94 -0.94 0.97 22.73
CA ARG A 94 -1.05 -0.45 23.11
C ARG A 94 0.07 -0.91 24.06
N GLY A 95 0.95 0.00 24.49
CA GLY A 95 1.99 -0.25 25.50
C GLY A 95 3.36 -0.62 24.92
N HIS A 96 3.58 -0.49 23.61
CA HIS A 96 4.89 -0.70 23.02
C HIS A 96 5.82 0.49 23.27
N ASP A 97 7.11 0.21 23.47
CA ASP A 97 8.15 1.24 23.54
C ASP A 97 8.19 2.06 22.23
N PRO A 98 8.29 3.40 22.27
CA PRO A 98 8.29 4.23 21.06
C PRO A 98 9.40 3.93 20.06
N SER A 99 10.61 3.62 20.54
CA SER A 99 11.74 3.26 19.67
C SER A 99 11.51 1.89 19.03
N ALA A 100 11.02 0.93 19.81
CA ALA A 100 10.63 -0.38 19.30
C ALA A 100 9.50 -0.28 18.26
N ALA A 101 8.48 0.54 18.51
CA ALA A 101 7.39 0.78 17.58
C ALA A 101 7.89 1.38 16.26
N HIS A 102 8.80 2.36 16.32
CA HIS A 102 9.40 2.96 15.13
C HIS A 102 10.21 1.94 14.30
N HIS A 103 11.12 1.19 14.94
CA HIS A 103 11.88 0.13 14.26
C HIS A 103 10.96 -0.94 13.65
N MET A 104 9.89 -1.30 14.36
CA MET A 104 8.89 -2.25 13.88
C MET A 104 8.14 -1.70 12.67
N GLY A 105 7.80 -0.40 12.65
CA GLY A 105 7.18 0.25 11.50
C GLY A 105 8.02 0.20 10.22
N VAL A 106 9.34 0.42 10.34
CA VAL A 106 10.27 0.33 9.19
C VAL A 106 10.42 -1.13 8.71
N ALA A 107 10.60 -2.08 9.64
CA ALA A 107 10.72 -3.49 9.30
C ALA A 107 9.45 -4.03 8.63
N LEU A 108 8.28 -3.58 9.07
CA LEU A 108 6.98 -3.99 8.55
C LEU A 108 6.83 -3.67 7.06
N ASP A 109 7.26 -2.49 6.60
CA ASP A 109 7.17 -2.13 5.19
C ASP A 109 8.04 -3.03 4.29
N GLY A 110 9.26 -3.36 4.73
CA GLY A 110 10.14 -4.26 3.98
C GLY A 110 9.58 -5.68 3.90
N LEU A 111 9.04 -6.20 5.00
CA LEU A 111 8.47 -7.54 5.07
C LEU A 111 7.17 -7.66 4.25
N VAL A 112 6.27 -6.67 4.35
CA VAL A 112 5.01 -6.66 3.60
C VAL A 112 5.28 -6.51 2.10
N LEU A 113 6.24 -5.68 1.70
CA LEU A 113 6.64 -5.55 0.30
C LEU A 113 7.21 -6.86 -0.26
N ASP A 114 8.16 -7.50 0.44
CA ASP A 114 8.74 -8.78 0.02
C ASP A 114 7.65 -9.86 -0.12
N ALA A 115 6.73 -9.96 0.84
CA ALA A 115 5.62 -10.91 0.78
C ALA A 115 4.67 -10.66 -0.41
N LEU A 116 4.33 -9.41 -0.71
CA LEU A 116 3.51 -9.06 -1.88
C LEU A 116 4.21 -9.39 -3.20
N LEU A 117 5.52 -9.10 -3.30
CA LEU A 117 6.30 -9.39 -4.48
C LEU A 117 6.41 -10.89 -4.72
N ARG A 118 6.70 -11.69 -3.69
CA ARG A 118 6.74 -13.16 -3.79
C ARG A 118 5.39 -13.73 -4.22
N ARG A 119 4.28 -13.27 -3.63
CA ARG A 119 2.95 -13.73 -4.01
C ARG A 119 2.58 -13.35 -5.44
N SER A 120 2.96 -12.15 -5.89
CA SER A 120 2.75 -11.75 -7.29
C SER A 120 3.55 -12.65 -8.23
N LEU A 121 4.81 -12.92 -7.89
CA LEU A 121 5.66 -13.83 -8.66
C LEU A 121 5.07 -15.24 -8.67
N ASP A 122 4.50 -15.75 -7.58
CA ASP A 122 3.84 -17.06 -7.53
C ASP A 122 2.56 -17.10 -8.36
N ALA A 123 1.75 -16.04 -8.32
CA ALA A 123 0.54 -15.89 -9.13
C ALA A 123 0.87 -15.83 -10.63
N ASP A 124 1.95 -15.13 -11.00
CA ASP A 124 2.46 -15.06 -12.37
C ASP A 124 3.19 -16.36 -12.78
N SER A 125 3.80 -17.07 -11.80
CA SER A 125 4.50 -18.34 -11.98
C SER A 125 3.58 -19.54 -12.18
N GLY A 126 2.26 -19.35 -12.13
CA GLY A 126 1.28 -20.28 -12.70
C GLY A 126 1.46 -20.54 -14.21
N SER A 127 2.45 -19.89 -14.86
CA SER A 127 2.86 -20.14 -16.25
C SER A 127 4.38 -20.25 -16.49
N LEU A 128 5.24 -20.22 -15.46
CA LEU A 128 6.71 -20.17 -15.62
C LEU A 128 7.46 -21.49 -15.29
N GLN A 129 6.79 -22.65 -15.29
CA GLN A 129 7.47 -23.95 -15.23
C GLN A 129 8.28 -24.32 -16.50
N ALA A 130 8.33 -23.46 -17.53
CA ALA A 130 8.98 -23.77 -18.81
C ALA A 130 10.33 -23.05 -19.06
N ARG A 131 10.99 -22.45 -18.07
CA ARG A 131 12.22 -21.65 -18.32
C ARG A 131 13.48 -22.00 -17.53
N PHE A 132 13.47 -23.05 -16.72
CA PHE A 132 14.68 -23.56 -16.07
C PHE A 132 14.76 -25.09 -16.13
N VAL A 133 14.76 -25.65 -17.34
CA VAL A 133 15.39 -26.96 -17.61
C VAL A 133 16.24 -26.82 -18.86
N ASP A 134 17.52 -26.59 -18.65
CA ASP A 134 18.58 -27.31 -19.36
C ASP A 134 19.83 -27.24 -18.49
N PRO A 135 20.11 -28.26 -17.65
CA PRO A 135 21.44 -28.43 -17.10
C PRO A 135 22.36 -28.84 -18.25
N VAL A 136 23.41 -28.05 -18.45
CA VAL A 136 24.59 -28.36 -19.27
C VAL A 136 24.99 -29.82 -19.06
N THR A 137 24.90 -30.64 -20.11
CA THR A 137 25.47 -31.99 -20.14
C THR A 137 26.98 -31.87 -20.36
N PRO A 138 27.84 -32.34 -19.45
CA PRO A 138 29.23 -32.61 -19.78
C PRO A 138 29.35 -34.00 -20.40
N CYS A 139 30.01 -34.09 -21.55
CA CYS A 139 30.56 -35.34 -22.11
C CYS A 139 31.73 -35.87 -21.26
#